data_AF-A0A919PCZ1-F1
#
_entry.id   AF-A0A919PCZ1-F1
#
_cell.length_a   1.000
_cell.length_b   1.000
_cell.length_c   1.000
_cell.angle_alpha   90.00
_cell.angle_beta   90.00
_cell.angle_gamma   90.00
#
_symmetry.space_group_name_H-M   'P 1'
#
loop_
_entity.id
_entity.type
_entity.pdbx_description
1 polymer ?
#
loop_
_entity_poly.entity_id
_entity_poly.type
_entity_poly.pdbx_seq_one_letter_code
_entity_poly.pdbx_strand_id
1 'polypeptide(L)' 'MSYVLAVLAVVAGAFAVVAGEADDSPGLQGIGVLLVLTGVVVAVRALRARRSAAR' A
#
# COMPACT_ATOMS: atom_id res chain seq x y z
N MET A 1 -10.38 3.17 10.61
CA MET A 1 -9.48 2.23 9.92
C MET A 1 -8.20 2.10 10.74
N SER A 2 -7.88 0.92 11.26
CA SER A 2 -6.58 0.70 11.90
C SER A 2 -5.49 0.83 10.85
N TYR A 3 -4.42 1.58 11.14
CA TYR A 3 -3.26 1.72 10.24
C TYR A 3 -2.65 0.38 9.83
N VAL A 4 -2.93 -0.68 10.60
CA VAL A 4 -2.57 -2.06 10.33
C VAL A 4 -2.91 -2.47 8.89
N LEU A 5 -4.12 -2.18 8.39
CA LEU A 5 -4.50 -2.58 7.03
C LEU A 5 -3.67 -1.86 5.95
N ALA A 6 -3.34 -0.59 6.18
CA ALA A 6 -2.50 0.17 5.26
C ALA A 6 -1.06 -0.37 5.25
N VAL A 7 -0.52 -0.72 6.41
CA VAL A 7 0.80 -1.35 6.53
C VAL A 7 0.81 -2.71 5.84
N LEU A 8 -0.20 -3.56 6.10
CA LEU A 8 -0.30 -4.87 5.46
C LEU A 8 -0.41 -4.75 3.93
N ALA A 9 -1.16 -3.79 3.41
CA ALA A 9 -1.25 -3.52 1.98
C ALA A 9 0.11 -3.11 1.38
N VAL A 10 0.88 -2.26 2.07
CA VAL A 10 2.23 -1.87 1.62
C VAL A 10 3.18 -3.06 1.62
N VAL A 11 3.18 -3.85 2.70
CA VAL A 11 4.06 -5.03 2.81
C VAL A 11 3.71 -6.07 1.75
N ALA A 12 2.44 -6.44 1.62
CA ALA A 12 1.99 -7.39 0.61
C ALA A 12 2.28 -6.90 -0.81
N GLY A 13 2.12 -5.60 -1.07
CA GLY A 13 2.42 -5.00 -2.36
C GLY A 13 3.90 -5.06 -2.70
N ALA A 14 4.77 -4.75 -1.74
CA ALA A 14 6.22 -4.88 -1.90
C ALA A 14 6.63 -6.34 -2.21
N PHE A 15 6.05 -7.31 -1.51
CA PHE A 15 6.26 -8.73 -1.81
C PHE A 15 5.81 -9.09 -3.22
N ALA A 16 4.65 -8.62 -3.66
CA ALA A 16 4.16 -8.86 -5.02
C ALA A 16 5.06 -8.21 -6.09
N VAL A 17 5.63 -7.04 -5.84
CA VAL A 17 6.63 -6.43 -6.75
C VAL A 17 7.85 -7.32 -6.89
N VAL A 18 8.44 -7.76 -5.77
CA VAL A 18 9.64 -8.62 -5.79
C VAL A 18 9.34 -9.99 -6.41
N ALA A 19 8.18 -10.58 -6.08
CA ALA A 19 7.77 -11.86 -6.64
C ALA A 19 7.44 -11.77 -8.14
N GLY A 20 6.86 -10.66 -8.59
CA GLY A 20 6.57 -10.43 -10.01
C GLY A 20 7.85 -10.24 -10.84
N GLU A 21 8.86 -9.57 -10.29
CA GLU A 21 10.19 -9.50 -10.89
C GLU A 21 10.86 -10.88 -10.97
N ALA A 22 10.74 -11.70 -9.92
CA ALA A 22 11.31 -13.05 -9.91
C ALA A 22 10.61 -14.03 -10.87
N ASP A 23 9.36 -13.75 -11.24
CA ASP A 23 8.52 -14.55 -12.14
C ASP A 23 8.46 -13.96 -13.56
N ASP A 24 9.26 -12.91 -13.86
CA ASP A 24 9.21 -12.14 -15.12
C ASP A 24 7.78 -11.73 -15.54
N SER A 25 6.86 -11.61 -14.58
CA SER A 25 5.43 -11.42 -14.82
C SER A 25 5.02 -9.97 -14.53
N PRO A 26 4.77 -9.15 -15.57
CA PRO A 26 4.44 -7.74 -15.38
C PRO A 26 3.10 -7.54 -14.66
N GLY A 27 2.23 -8.55 -14.66
CA GLY A 27 0.93 -8.51 -13.99
C GLY A 27 1.05 -8.49 -12.46
N LEU A 28 1.78 -9.45 -11.87
CA LEU A 28 1.95 -9.52 -10.42
C LEU A 28 2.69 -8.30 -9.89
N GLN A 29 3.72 -7.86 -10.63
CA GLN A 29 4.45 -6.66 -10.30
C GLN A 29 3.54 -5.42 -10.33
N GLY A 30 2.73 -5.26 -11.38
CA GLY A 30 1.77 -4.17 -11.51
C GLY A 30 0.73 -4.15 -10.39
N ILE A 31 0.20 -5.33 -10.03
CA ILE A 31 -0.70 -5.47 -8.86
C ILE A 31 0.02 -5.05 -7.58
N GLY A 32 1.27 -5.46 -7.39
CA GLY A 32 2.08 -5.06 -6.25
C GLY A 32 2.22 -3.55 -6.10
N VAL A 33 2.54 -2.86 -7.19
CA VAL A 33 2.63 -1.38 -7.22
C VAL A 33 1.29 -0.74 -6.83
N LEU A 34 0.18 -1.19 -7.41
CA LEU A 34 -1.15 -0.65 -7.09
C LEU A 34 -1.51 -0.84 -5.62
N LEU A 35 -1.13 -1.98 -5.03
CA LEU A 35 -1.39 -2.27 -3.63
C LEU A 35 -0.59 -1.34 -2.70
N VAL A 36 0.71 -1.12 -3.00
CA VAL A 36 1.55 -0.16 -2.28
C VAL A 36 0.96 1.25 -2.34
N LEU A 37 0.62 1.73 -3.54
CA LEU A 37 0.07 3.07 -3.73
C LEU A 37 -1.23 3.24 -2.95
N THR A 38 -2.13 2.27 -3.01
CA THR A 38 -3.40 2.31 -2.27
C THR A 38 -3.16 2.34 -0.77
N GLY A 39 -2.27 1.50 -0.25
CA GLY A 39 -1.89 1.50 1.16
C GLY A 39 -1.36 2.87 1.63
N VAL A 40 -0.44 3.46 0.85
CA VAL A 40 0.11 4.80 1.13
C VAL A 40 -0.99 5.87 1.11
N VAL A 41 -1.84 5.89 0.09
CA VAL A 41 -2.93 6.87 -0.02
C VAL A 41 -3.88 6.77 1.18
N VAL A 42 -4.27 5.55 1.56
CA VAL A 42 -5.14 5.32 2.74
C VAL A 42 -4.47 5.80 4.03
N ALA A 43 -3.19 5.50 4.24
CA ALA A 43 -2.43 5.95 5.40
C ALA A 43 -2.37 7.49 5.46
N VAL A 44 -2.04 8.15 4.35
CA VAL A 44 -1.95 9.61 4.26
C VAL A 44 -3.31 10.25 4.51
N ARG A 45 -4.40 9.73 3.93
CA ARG A 45 -5.76 10.24 4.18
C ARG A 45 -6.16 10.11 5.64
N ALA A 46 -5.84 8.99 6.27
CA ALA A 46 -6.11 8.77 7.70
C ALA A 46 -5.31 9.75 8.58
N LEU A 47 -4.04 9.99 8.29
CA LEU A 47 -3.21 10.97 9.00
C LEU A 47 -3.75 12.41 8.85
N ARG A 48 -4.13 12.80 7.62
CA ARG A 48 -4.72 14.12 7.35
C ARG A 48 -6.03 14.32 8.11
N ALA A 49 -6.92 13.32 8.09
CA ALA A 49 -8.20 13.39 8.81
C ALA A 49 -8.00 13.58 10.33
N ARG A 50 -7.04 12.89 10.94
CA ARG A 50 -6.72 13.07 12.35
C ARG A 50 -6.17 14.46 12.65
N ARG A 51 -5.32 15.01 11.76
CA ARG A 51 -4.76 16.36 11.93
C ARG A 51 -5.84 17.44 11.83
N SER A 52 -6.84 17.27 10.98
CA SER A 52 -7.98 18.18 10.89
C SER A 52 -8.88 18.12 12.12
N ALA A 53 -9.05 16.94 12.74
CA ALA A 53 -9.86 16.76 13.94
C ALA A 53 -9.17 17.25 15.24
N ALA A 54 -7.85 17.46 15.20
CA ALA A 54 -7.07 17.96 16.34
C ALA A 54 -6.90 19.50 16.32
N ARG A 55 -7.47 20.20 15.34
CA ARG A 55 -7.59 21.66 15.28
C ARG A 55 -9.01 22.06 15.66
#